data_AF-A0A161Q684-F1
#
_entry.id   AF-A0A161Q684-F1
#
_cell.length_a   1.000
_cell.length_b   1.000
_cell.length_c   1.000
_cell.angle_alpha   90.00
_cell.angle_beta   90.00
_cell.angle_gamma   90.00
#
_symmetry.space_group_name_H-M   'P 1'
#
loop_
_entity.id
_entity.type
_entity.pdbx_description
1 polymer ?
#
loop_
_entity_poly.entity_id
_entity_poly.type
_entity_poly.pdbx_seq_one_letter_code
_entity_poly.pdbx_strand_id
1 'polypeptide(L)'
;MIDRLLGPRGPHPNRVSPEGETAVLDDALAHPCHGSLRVAQELAKRNIRVSSGGVRGVWQRHNLLTRHDRLLCLEKSTAERRLTLSDEQIRLLEHFSP
;
A
#
# COMPACT_ATOMS: atom_id res chain seq x y z
N MET A 1 1.72 -11.69 23.01
CA MET A 1 1.01 -11.93 21.74
C MET A 1 0.18 -10.68 21.48
N ILE A 2 0.69 -9.72 20.69
CA ILE A 2 0.01 -8.43 20.50
C ILE A 2 -1.09 -8.65 19.47
N ASP A 3 -2.32 -8.65 19.95
CA ASP A 3 -3.51 -8.65 19.11
C ASP A 3 -3.49 -7.37 18.26
N ARG A 4 -3.04 -7.50 17.00
CA ARG A 4 -3.14 -6.43 16.02
C ARG A 4 -4.62 -6.34 15.66
N LEU A 5 -5.39 -5.67 16.51
CA LEU A 5 -6.75 -5.27 16.18
C LEU A 5 -6.69 -4.50 14.86
N LEU A 6 -7.08 -5.18 13.80
CA LEU A 6 -7.33 -4.60 12.50
C LEU A 6 -8.46 -3.59 12.75
N GLY A 7 -8.16 -2.30 12.63
CA GLY A 7 -9.13 -1.23 12.93
C GLY A 7 -10.48 -1.47 12.24
N PRO A 8 -11.57 -0.86 12.72
CA PRO A 8 -12.93 -1.17 12.30
C PRO A 8 -13.04 -1.21 10.77
N ARG A 9 -13.44 -2.39 10.26
CA ARG A 9 -13.67 -2.68 8.83
C ARG A 9 -15.01 -2.13 8.33
N GLY A 10 -15.83 -1.56 9.22
CA GLY A 10 -17.09 -0.90 8.89
C GLY A 10 -16.90 0.55 8.38
N PRO A 11 -17.95 1.16 7.80
CA PRO A 11 -17.93 2.58 7.43
C PRO A 11 -17.68 3.42 8.68
N HIS A 12 -16.53 4.08 8.73
CA HIS A 12 -16.13 4.96 9.84
C HIS A 12 -16.08 6.40 9.32
N PRO A 13 -16.51 7.41 10.09
CA PRO A 13 -16.49 8.82 9.69
C PRO A 13 -15.10 9.38 9.33
N ASN A 14 -14.02 8.68 9.69
CA ASN A 14 -12.63 9.04 9.37
C ASN A 14 -12.08 8.23 8.17
N ARG A 15 -12.97 7.63 7.37
CA ARG A 15 -12.58 6.85 6.20
C ARG A 15 -12.10 7.81 5.12
N VAL A 16 -10.90 7.56 4.61
CA VAL A 16 -10.37 8.21 3.41
C VAL A 16 -11.35 7.92 2.27
N SER A 17 -11.64 8.92 1.44
CA SER A 17 -12.51 8.75 0.27
C SER A 17 -12.09 7.52 -0.54
N PRO A 18 -13.03 6.79 -1.15
CA PRO A 18 -12.71 5.61 -1.94
C PRO A 18 -11.67 5.89 -3.03
N GLU A 19 -11.68 7.08 -3.64
CA GLU A 19 -10.64 7.45 -4.61
C GLU A 19 -9.25 7.54 -3.97
N GLY A 20 -9.17 8.09 -2.75
CA GLY A 20 -7.93 8.16 -2.00
C GLY A 20 -7.45 6.79 -1.52
N GLU A 21 -8.37 5.90 -1.14
CA GLU A 21 -8.05 4.50 -0.79
C GLU A 21 -7.43 3.77 -1.99
N THR A 22 -8.04 3.88 -3.18
CA THR A 22 -7.49 3.29 -4.42
C THR A 22 -6.13 3.89 -4.77
N ALA A 23 -5.97 5.21 -4.68
CA ALA A 23 -4.69 5.85 -4.98
C ALA A 23 -3.56 5.46 -4.01
N VAL A 24 -3.88 5.25 -2.72
CA VAL A 24 -2.92 4.72 -1.73
C VAL A 24 -2.46 3.31 -2.10
N LEU A 25 -3.40 2.46 -2.53
CA LEU A 25 -3.07 1.08 -2.92
C LEU A 25 -2.22 1.05 -4.20
N ASP A 26 -2.57 1.88 -5.19
CA ASP A 26 -1.81 2.03 -6.43
C ASP A 26 -0.36 2.49 -6.17
N ASP A 27 -0.17 3.53 -5.34
CA ASP A 27 1.17 4.03 -5.01
C ASP A 27 1.99 3.01 -4.21
N ALA A 28 1.34 2.23 -3.34
CA ALA A 28 1.98 1.16 -2.59
C ALA A 28 2.41 -0.03 -3.46
N LEU A 29 1.69 -0.30 -4.56
CA LEU A 29 2.08 -1.29 -5.56
C LEU A 29 3.20 -0.76 -6.47
N ALA A 30 3.11 0.49 -6.89
CA ALA A 30 4.15 1.11 -7.71
C ALA A 30 5.48 1.23 -6.94
N HIS A 31 5.43 1.61 -5.66
CA HIS A 31 6.61 1.86 -4.83
C HIS A 31 6.52 1.15 -3.46
N PRO A 32 6.72 -0.18 -3.40
CA PRO A 32 6.57 -0.94 -2.17
C PRO A 32 7.55 -0.51 -1.05
N CYS A 33 8.66 0.14 -1.42
CA CYS A 33 9.67 0.68 -0.50
C CYS A 33 9.27 2.02 0.14
N HIS A 34 8.25 2.73 -0.34
CA HIS A 34 7.85 4.01 0.22
C HIS A 34 7.16 3.88 1.59
N GLY A 35 7.51 4.76 2.52
CA GLY A 35 6.84 4.88 3.81
C GLY A 35 5.49 5.60 3.70
N SER A 36 4.63 5.47 4.72
CA SER A 36 3.28 6.07 4.72
C SER A 36 3.29 7.59 4.57
N LEU A 37 4.32 8.25 5.09
CA LEU A 37 4.52 9.69 4.92
C LEU A 37 4.86 10.05 3.46
N ARG A 38 5.71 9.27 2.80
CA ARG A 38 6.12 9.51 1.41
C ARG A 38 4.93 9.34 0.48
N VAL A 39 4.16 8.27 0.66
CA VAL A 39 2.91 8.05 -0.10
C VAL A 39 1.92 9.19 0.10
N ALA A 40 1.72 9.67 1.34
CA ALA A 40 0.86 10.82 1.60
C ALA A 40 1.32 12.09 0.87
N GLN A 41 2.64 12.33 0.77
CA GLN A 41 3.20 13.46 0.02
C GLN A 41 3.00 13.31 -1.49
N GLU A 42 3.21 12.12 -2.06
CA GLU A 42 2.97 11.88 -3.49
C GLU A 42 1.49 12.04 -3.86
N LEU A 43 0.59 11.55 -3.00
CA LEU A 43 -0.85 11.76 -3.16
C LEU A 43 -1.24 13.23 -3.07
N ALA A 44 -0.62 13.98 -2.15
CA ALA A 44 -0.85 15.43 -2.04
C ALA A 44 -0.47 16.17 -3.34
N LYS A 45 0.61 15.75 -4.03
CA LYS A 45 0.97 16.29 -5.36
C LYS A 45 -0.08 15.97 -6.42
N ARG A 46 -0.77 14.84 -6.32
CA ARG A 46 -1.89 14.44 -7.19
C ARG A 46 -3.22 15.10 -6.79
N ASN A 47 -3.20 16.12 -5.93
CA ASN A 47 -4.38 16.79 -5.35
C ASN A 47 -5.24 15.90 -4.43
N ILE A 48 -4.73 14.75 -3.99
CA ILE A 48 -5.42 13.85 -3.05
C ILE A 48 -4.86 14.08 -1.65
N ARG A 49 -5.64 14.76 -0.80
CA ARG A 49 -5.24 15.06 0.58
C ARG A 49 -5.50 13.87 1.49
N VAL A 50 -4.47 13.06 1.75
CA VAL A 50 -4.51 11.96 2.72
C VAL A 50 -3.42 12.18 3.78
N SER A 51 -3.75 11.96 5.04
CA SER A 51 -2.76 11.98 6.13
C SER A 51 -1.97 10.68 6.19
N SER A 52 -0.73 10.72 6.69
CA SER A 52 0.10 9.52 6.90
C SER A 52 -0.58 8.47 7.79
N GLY A 53 -1.41 8.90 8.75
CA GLY A 53 -2.26 8.03 9.57
C GLY A 53 -3.39 7.38 8.78
N GLY A 54 -4.02 8.13 7.85
CA GLY A 54 -5.02 7.60 6.92
C GLY A 54 -4.43 6.54 6.00
N VAL A 55 -3.25 6.79 5.42
CA VAL A 55 -2.50 5.82 4.61
C VAL A 55 -2.21 4.54 5.40
N ARG A 56 -1.70 4.68 6.63
CA ARG A 56 -1.43 3.53 7.51
C ARG A 56 -2.70 2.76 7.86
N GLY A 57 -3.83 3.43 8.07
CA GLY A 57 -5.12 2.80 8.33
C GLY A 57 -5.61 1.99 7.12
N VAL A 58 -5.46 2.51 5.91
CA VAL A 58 -5.73 1.78 4.66
C VAL A 58 -4.83 0.54 4.58
N TRP A 59 -3.52 0.69 4.79
CA TRP A 59 -2.60 -0.46 4.79
C TRP A 59 -2.94 -1.51 5.83
N GLN A 60 -3.35 -1.11 7.04
CA GLN A 60 -3.75 -2.07 8.07
C GLN A 60 -4.97 -2.90 7.62
N ARG A 61 -5.94 -2.29 6.94
CA ARG A 61 -7.14 -2.99 6.44
C ARG A 61 -6.83 -3.97 5.31
N HIS A 62 -5.87 -3.61 4.46
CA HIS A 62 -5.41 -4.45 3.34
C HIS A 62 -4.24 -5.36 3.72
N ASN A 63 -3.87 -5.42 5.00
CA ASN A 63 -2.70 -6.14 5.52
C ASN A 63 -1.35 -5.73 4.88
N LEU A 64 -1.22 -4.51 4.34
CA LEU A 64 -0.02 -3.98 3.67
C LEU A 64 0.92 -3.19 4.61
N LEU A 65 0.88 -3.50 5.91
CA LEU A 65 1.61 -2.71 6.91
C LEU A 65 3.12 -2.86 6.76
N THR A 66 3.60 -4.07 6.45
CA THR A 66 5.03 -4.34 6.31
C THR A 66 5.46 -4.27 4.85
N ARG A 67 6.76 -4.03 4.62
CA ARG A 67 7.35 -4.10 3.28
C ARG A 67 7.13 -5.48 2.64
N HIS A 68 7.23 -6.55 3.44
CA HIS A 68 7.00 -7.91 2.99
C HIS A 68 5.57 -8.11 2.50
N ASP A 69 4.57 -7.62 3.23
CA ASP A 69 3.17 -7.72 2.80
C ASP A 69 2.91 -6.97 1.48
N ARG A 70 3.56 -5.83 1.28
CA ARG A 70 3.47 -5.07 0.02
C ARG A 70 4.11 -5.79 -1.14
N LEU A 71 5.26 -6.42 -0.92
CA LEU A 71 5.92 -7.25 -1.92
C LEU A 71 5.08 -8.49 -2.26
N LEU A 72 4.48 -9.13 -1.27
CA LEU A 72 3.55 -10.25 -1.51
C LEU A 72 2.32 -9.82 -2.30
N CYS A 73 1.78 -8.63 -2.02
CA CYS A 73 0.68 -8.06 -2.78
C CYS A 73 1.09 -7.73 -4.23
N LEU A 74 2.32 -7.22 -4.43
CA LEU A 74 2.89 -6.99 -5.74
C LEU A 74 3.06 -8.30 -6.52
N GLU A 75 3.59 -9.35 -5.88
CA GLU A 75 3.77 -10.68 -6.48
C GLU A 75 2.42 -11.27 -6.92
N LYS A 76 1.41 -11.26 -6.04
CA LYS A 76 0.05 -11.69 -6.39
C LYS A 76 -0.55 -10.89 -7.54
N SER A 77 -0.43 -9.57 -7.49
CA SER A 77 -0.93 -8.68 -8.55
C SER A 77 -0.23 -8.95 -9.88
N THR A 78 1.06 -9.29 -9.85
CA THR A 78 1.85 -9.64 -11.04
C THR A 78 1.41 -10.99 -11.61
N ALA A 79 1.25 -12.00 -10.74
CA ALA A 79 0.81 -13.34 -11.11
C ALA A 79 -0.59 -13.35 -11.73
N GLU A 80 -1.50 -12.53 -11.21
CA GLU A 80 -2.89 -12.46 -11.68
C GLU A 80 -3.07 -11.58 -12.93
N ARG A 81 -2.30 -10.48 -13.09
CA ARG A 81 -2.51 -9.51 -14.18
C ARG A 81 -1.44 -9.48 -15.27
N ARG A 82 -0.33 -10.23 -15.17
CA ARG A 82 0.85 -10.07 -16.07
C ARG A 82 1.21 -8.59 -16.24
N LEU A 83 1.28 -7.86 -15.13
CA LEU A 83 1.72 -6.47 -15.16
C LEU A 83 3.21 -6.44 -15.55
N THR A 84 3.56 -5.56 -16.48
CA THR A 84 4.96 -5.28 -16.81
C THR A 84 5.59 -4.60 -15.61
N LEU A 85 6.34 -5.38 -14.82
CA LEU A 85 7.09 -4.85 -13.67
C LEU A 85 8.23 -3.98 -14.17
N SER A 86 8.50 -2.89 -13.45
CA SER A 86 9.72 -2.10 -13.64
C SER A 86 10.95 -2.91 -13.21
N ASP A 87 12.11 -2.67 -13.83
CA ASP A 87 13.38 -3.31 -13.48
C ASP A 87 13.73 -3.18 -11.99
N GLU A 88 13.38 -2.05 -11.36
CA GLU A 88 13.55 -1.87 -9.92
C GLU A 88 12.67 -2.82 -9.09
N GLN A 89 11.44 -3.06 -9.53
CA GLN A 89 10.53 -3.99 -8.86
C GLN A 89 10.99 -5.44 -9.02
N ILE A 90 11.50 -5.82 -10.20
CA ILE A 90 12.06 -7.15 -10.46
C ILE A 90 13.24 -7.43 -9.52
N ARG A 91 14.21 -6.51 -9.45
CA ARG A 91 15.37 -6.65 -8.54
C ARG A 91 14.96 -6.79 -7.08
N LEU A 92 13.92 -6.07 -6.67
CA LEU A 92 13.39 -6.16 -5.31
C LEU A 92 12.74 -7.51 -5.00
N LEU A 93 12.07 -8.12 -5.98
CA LEU A 93 11.47 -9.45 -5.85
C LEU A 93 12.54 -10.55 -5.86
N GLU A 94 13.52 -10.47 -6.77
CA GLU A 94 14.65 -11.41 -6.81
C GLU A 94 15.47 -11.39 -5.51
N HIS A 95 15.63 -10.21 -4.88
CA HIS A 95 16.30 -10.11 -3.59
C HIS A 95 15.48 -10.72 -2.44
N PHE A 96 14.15 -10.77 -2.55
CA PHE A 96 13.27 -11.26 -1.50
C PHE A 96 12.95 -12.75 -1.60
N SER A 97 13.14 -13.36 -2.76
CA SER A 97 12.95 -14.79 -3.00
C SER A 97 14.32 -15.51 -3.08
N PRO A 98 14.88 -16.00 -1.96
CA PRO A 98 16.10 -16.81 -1.98
C PRO A 98 15.89 -18.20 -2.59
#